data_AF-A0A1J5SK49-F1
#
_entry.id   AF-A0A1J5SK49-F1
#
_cell.length_a   1.000
_cell.length_b   1.000
_cell.length_c   1.000
_cell.angle_alpha   90.00
_cell.angle_beta   90.00
_cell.angle_gamma   90.00
#
_symmetry.space_group_name_H-M   'P 1'
#
loop_
_entity.id
_entity.type
_entity.pdbx_description
1 polymer ?
#
loop_
_entity_poly.entity_id
_entity_poly.type
_entity_poly.pdbx_seq_one_letter_code
_entity_poly.pdbx_strand_id
1 'polypeptide(L)'
;MKKEDTLKKGNNGEKHGESNHPAQRAIGLGRMGIPNQMKNVAAVVTFTAAGMAAAAAWERGGALIDKVLLVSMSAIIVLAVHLLPALSRRWIVWPVWMGCLLCAMYGHLTFLIHASVHAEENRAQYSALTVGTERQIEVTRESLARISARPVATVAAELAATHDSRQRAALRAEIAEGRRAEVLDDELVKLSGTSTVARGTRETDPVTVSLAEVTGYSDGAVAVVIGMTFSVLIELVGALLWYEVLRHTDRGEGQSWNANTADVTEGVTSPVEAVTGLIKTEAPVIADTSAVTTELSGQVAPVINAIKVGKCRPTVAGIRKYLGCSQARASALRRELAGMGAV
;
A
#
# COMPACT_ATOMS: atom_id res chain seq x y z
N MET A 1 82.11 27.60 37.98
CA MET A 1 82.26 28.01 39.40
C MET A 1 80.87 28.04 40.03
N LYS A 2 80.49 27.05 40.86
CA LYS A 2 79.13 26.83 41.41
C LYS A 2 78.07 26.55 40.30
N LYS A 3 76.97 25.81 40.50
CA LYS A 3 76.48 24.87 41.54
C LYS A 3 75.44 23.95 40.84
N GLU A 4 75.31 22.63 41.07
CA GLU A 4 74.53 21.97 42.14
C GLU A 4 73.13 22.59 42.37
N ASP A 5 71.96 21.94 42.21
CA ASP A 5 71.60 20.60 41.70
C ASP A 5 70.13 20.71 41.12
N THR A 6 69.16 19.79 41.00
CA THR A 6 68.89 18.41 41.47
C THR A 6 67.95 17.64 40.53
N LEU A 7 67.90 16.31 40.67
CA LEU A 7 66.93 15.38 40.05
C LEU A 7 65.45 15.76 40.37
N LYS A 8 64.45 15.47 39.52
CA LYS A 8 63.88 14.11 39.36
C LYS A 8 62.90 13.93 38.18
N LYS A 9 62.96 12.72 37.58
CA LYS A 9 61.89 11.91 36.93
C LYS A 9 60.88 12.57 35.96
N GLY A 10 60.68 11.91 34.81
CA GLY A 10 59.35 11.29 34.60
C GLY A 10 58.65 11.30 33.23
N ASN A 11 59.28 10.71 32.20
CA ASN A 11 58.65 9.84 31.18
C ASN A 11 57.31 10.22 30.47
N ASN A 12 57.35 10.24 29.12
CA ASN A 12 56.24 10.10 28.15
C ASN A 12 55.07 11.09 28.12
N GLY A 13 54.73 11.54 26.89
CA GLY A 13 53.37 11.97 26.53
C GLY A 13 53.30 13.20 25.64
N GLU A 14 53.52 13.05 24.34
CA GLU A 14 53.22 14.12 23.37
C GLU A 14 51.72 14.47 23.39
N LYS A 15 51.44 15.75 23.66
CA LYS A 15 50.11 16.37 23.68
C LYS A 15 50.27 17.87 23.41
N HIS A 16 49.36 18.55 22.71
CA HIS A 16 48.29 18.12 21.81
C HIS A 16 47.88 19.39 21.04
N GLY A 17 48.00 19.42 19.70
CA GLY A 17 48.25 20.71 19.02
C GLY A 17 47.71 20.89 17.60
N GLU A 18 46.64 20.21 17.20
CA GLU A 18 45.97 20.52 15.93
C GLU A 18 44.45 20.43 16.05
N SER A 19 43.74 21.50 15.66
CA SER A 19 42.30 21.66 15.88
C SER A 19 41.50 21.12 14.70
N ASN A 20 40.92 19.93 14.87
CA ASN A 20 40.11 19.25 13.85
C ASN A 20 38.95 20.11 13.33
N HIS A 21 38.88 20.32 12.00
CA HIS A 21 37.76 20.99 11.33
C HIS A 21 37.10 20.11 10.24
N PRO A 22 36.27 19.11 10.62
CA PRO A 22 35.57 18.25 9.67
C PRO A 22 34.25 18.88 9.22
N ALA A 23 34.30 19.89 8.35
CA ALA A 23 33.11 20.59 7.86
C ALA A 23 32.84 20.34 6.36
N GLN A 24 31.59 20.01 6.04
CA GLN A 24 30.97 20.17 4.72
C GLN A 24 31.60 19.43 3.52
N ARG A 25 31.82 18.12 3.65
CA ARG A 25 31.41 17.19 2.56
C ARG A 25 29.96 16.75 2.80
N ALA A 26 29.02 17.66 2.58
CA ALA A 26 27.60 17.33 2.56
C ALA A 26 27.31 16.37 1.40
N ILE A 27 26.80 15.19 1.71
CA ILE A 27 26.55 14.14 0.72
C ILE A 27 25.43 14.59 -0.23
N GLY A 28 25.71 14.61 -1.53
CA GLY A 28 24.79 15.04 -2.58
C GLY A 28 23.62 14.09 -2.87
N LEU A 29 23.21 13.26 -1.92
CA LEU A 29 22.02 12.41 -1.99
C LEU A 29 20.99 12.96 -1.00
N GLY A 30 19.84 13.43 -1.48
CA GLY A 30 18.73 13.77 -0.56
C GLY A 30 17.78 14.91 -0.91
N ARG A 31 17.67 15.38 -2.16
CA ARG A 31 16.63 16.39 -2.49
C ARG A 31 15.97 16.33 -3.88
N MET A 32 15.93 15.15 -4.52
CA MET A 32 15.19 14.95 -5.76
C MET A 32 14.59 13.53 -5.80
N GLY A 33 13.26 13.40 -5.78
CA GLY A 33 12.54 12.13 -5.97
C GLY A 33 11.43 11.78 -4.94
N ILE A 34 11.60 12.14 -3.65
CA ILE A 34 10.72 11.69 -2.54
C ILE A 34 9.20 11.84 -2.79
N PRO A 35 8.65 13.00 -3.20
CA PRO A 35 7.19 13.18 -3.28
C PRO A 35 6.51 12.33 -4.37
N ASN A 36 7.26 11.86 -5.37
CA ASN A 36 6.71 10.98 -6.41
C ASN A 36 6.71 9.52 -5.93
N GLN A 37 7.73 9.09 -5.17
CA GLN A 37 7.77 7.73 -4.62
C GLN A 37 6.65 7.50 -3.60
N MET A 38 6.36 8.48 -2.72
CA MET A 38 5.23 8.38 -1.78
C MET A 38 3.88 8.25 -2.51
N LYS A 39 3.68 8.98 -3.62
CA LYS A 39 2.49 8.87 -4.48
C LYS A 39 2.37 7.49 -5.12
N ASN A 40 3.48 6.94 -5.63
CA ASN A 40 3.51 5.60 -6.22
C ASN A 40 3.13 4.53 -5.20
N VAL A 41 3.69 4.56 -3.98
CA VAL A 41 3.37 3.61 -2.91
C VAL A 41 1.91 3.76 -2.46
N ALA A 42 1.43 4.99 -2.27
CA ALA A 42 0.01 5.25 -1.93
C ALA A 42 -0.95 4.67 -2.99
N ALA A 43 -0.63 4.84 -4.27
CA ALA A 43 -1.42 4.29 -5.38
C ALA A 43 -1.41 2.75 -5.40
N VAL A 44 -0.26 2.11 -5.19
CA VAL A 44 -0.16 0.64 -5.11
C VAL A 44 -0.97 0.09 -3.93
N VAL A 45 -0.83 0.66 -2.73
CA VAL A 45 -1.61 0.25 -1.54
C VAL A 45 -3.12 0.40 -1.79
N THR A 46 -3.53 1.51 -2.42
CA THR A 46 -4.93 1.75 -2.80
C THR A 46 -5.43 0.74 -3.84
N PHE A 47 -4.61 0.39 -4.82
CA PHE A 47 -4.97 -0.59 -5.85
C PHE A 47 -5.10 -2.01 -5.29
N THR A 48 -4.19 -2.43 -4.40
CA THR A 48 -4.29 -3.74 -3.72
C THR A 48 -5.57 -3.83 -2.87
N ALA A 49 -5.84 -2.80 -2.04
CA ALA A 49 -7.05 -2.75 -1.22
C ALA A 49 -8.34 -2.75 -2.08
N ALA A 50 -8.39 -1.92 -3.12
CA ALA A 50 -9.52 -1.89 -4.05
C ALA A 50 -9.68 -3.21 -4.81
N GLY A 51 -8.58 -3.92 -5.13
CA GLY A 51 -8.60 -5.22 -5.79
C GLY A 51 -9.23 -6.33 -4.91
N MET A 52 -8.82 -6.42 -3.65
CA MET A 52 -9.41 -7.36 -2.67
C MET A 52 -10.91 -7.09 -2.46
N ALA A 53 -11.26 -5.82 -2.21
CA ALA A 53 -12.65 -5.41 -2.01
C ALA A 53 -13.51 -5.52 -3.28
N ALA A 54 -12.91 -5.43 -4.48
CA ALA A 54 -13.57 -5.67 -5.75
C ALA A 54 -13.83 -7.16 -6.00
N ALA A 55 -12.89 -8.05 -5.69
CA ALA A 55 -13.06 -9.49 -5.86
C ALA A 55 -14.29 -10.00 -5.08
N ALA A 56 -14.40 -9.67 -3.79
CA ALA A 56 -15.58 -9.99 -2.99
C ALA A 56 -16.88 -9.33 -3.48
N ALA A 57 -16.79 -8.14 -4.09
CA ALA A 57 -17.96 -7.47 -4.68
C ALA A 57 -18.43 -8.11 -6.00
N TRP A 58 -17.51 -8.67 -6.78
CA TRP A 58 -17.78 -9.33 -8.06
C TRP A 58 -18.55 -10.65 -7.92
N GLU A 59 -18.27 -11.41 -6.87
CA GLU A 59 -18.92 -12.70 -6.60
C GLU A 59 -20.38 -12.56 -6.13
N ARG A 60 -20.74 -11.38 -5.58
CA ARG A 60 -22.10 -11.06 -5.10
C ARG A 60 -23.12 -10.72 -6.18
N GLY A 61 -22.69 -10.32 -7.38
CA GLY A 61 -23.61 -9.90 -8.44
C GLY A 61 -24.18 -11.07 -9.24
N GLY A 62 -25.47 -11.02 -9.60
CA GLY A 62 -26.07 -12.02 -10.48
C GLY A 62 -25.72 -11.75 -11.95
N ALA A 63 -26.19 -10.62 -12.47
CA ALA A 63 -25.89 -10.19 -13.83
C ALA A 63 -24.56 -9.43 -13.91
N LEU A 64 -23.96 -9.38 -15.11
CA LEU A 64 -22.71 -8.64 -15.35
C LEU A 64 -22.79 -7.16 -14.97
N ILE A 65 -23.95 -6.53 -15.17
CA ILE A 65 -24.18 -5.12 -14.78
C ILE A 65 -24.12 -4.95 -13.25
N ASP A 66 -24.73 -5.85 -12.48
CA ASP A 66 -24.69 -5.83 -11.01
C ASP A 66 -23.25 -5.98 -10.51
N LYS A 67 -22.49 -6.91 -11.10
CA LYS A 67 -21.09 -7.15 -10.74
C LYS A 67 -20.22 -5.92 -10.98
N VAL A 68 -20.36 -5.24 -12.12
CA VAL A 68 -19.62 -4.01 -12.44
C VAL A 68 -20.01 -2.86 -11.50
N LEU A 69 -21.30 -2.71 -11.19
CA LEU A 69 -21.78 -1.68 -10.25
C LEU A 69 -21.26 -1.93 -8.82
N LEU A 70 -21.29 -3.18 -8.35
CA LEU A 70 -20.79 -3.56 -7.03
C LEU A 70 -19.27 -3.36 -6.93
N VAL A 71 -18.50 -3.73 -7.95
CA VAL A 71 -17.04 -3.46 -8.01
C VAL A 71 -16.75 -1.96 -7.99
N SER A 72 -17.46 -1.18 -8.81
CA SER A 72 -17.30 0.29 -8.88
C SER A 72 -17.58 0.94 -7.52
N MET A 73 -18.68 0.57 -6.87
CA MET A 73 -19.02 1.01 -5.51
C MET A 73 -17.95 0.63 -4.49
N SER A 74 -17.44 -0.61 -4.54
CA SER A 74 -16.39 -1.09 -3.63
C SER A 74 -15.09 -0.29 -3.77
N ALA A 75 -14.64 -0.05 -5.01
CA ALA A 75 -13.46 0.76 -5.29
C ALA A 75 -13.64 2.24 -4.85
N ILE A 76 -14.84 2.81 -5.02
CA ILE A 76 -15.15 4.16 -4.53
C ILE A 76 -15.11 4.23 -2.99
N ILE A 77 -15.57 3.18 -2.28
CA ILE A 77 -15.51 3.11 -0.82
C ILE A 77 -14.05 3.09 -0.34
N VAL A 78 -13.20 2.22 -0.88
CA VAL A 78 -11.76 2.17 -0.51
C VAL A 78 -11.06 3.50 -0.82
N LEU A 79 -11.34 4.10 -1.99
CA LEU A 79 -10.80 5.41 -2.35
C LEU A 79 -11.26 6.50 -1.35
N ALA A 80 -12.50 6.43 -0.85
CA ALA A 80 -12.99 7.34 0.18
C ALA A 80 -12.30 7.12 1.53
N VAL A 81 -12.04 5.87 1.96
CA VAL A 81 -11.27 5.58 3.19
C VAL A 81 -9.88 6.19 3.10
N HIS A 82 -9.21 6.08 1.95
CA HIS A 82 -7.87 6.59 1.76
C HIS A 82 -7.81 8.13 1.62
N LEU A 83 -8.75 8.77 0.92
CA LEU A 83 -8.68 10.21 0.60
C LEU A 83 -9.43 11.12 1.61
N LEU A 84 -10.50 10.67 2.28
CA LEU A 84 -11.26 11.53 3.20
C LEU A 84 -10.42 12.10 4.37
N PRO A 85 -9.50 11.35 5.02
CA PRO A 85 -8.64 11.89 6.09
C PRO A 85 -7.69 12.96 5.59
N ALA A 86 -7.25 12.86 4.33
CA ALA A 86 -6.32 13.80 3.70
C ALA A 86 -7.01 15.08 3.22
N LEU A 87 -8.20 14.95 2.64
CA LEU A 87 -8.98 16.07 2.10
C LEU A 87 -9.75 16.86 3.18
N SER A 88 -9.98 16.29 4.37
CA SER A 88 -10.87 16.89 5.36
C SER A 88 -10.25 17.06 6.75
N ARG A 89 -10.37 18.29 7.29
CA ARG A 89 -9.98 18.65 8.66
C ARG A 89 -11.20 18.96 9.56
N ARG A 90 -12.41 18.62 9.10
CA ARG A 90 -13.67 18.87 9.82
C ARG A 90 -14.07 17.62 10.60
N TRP A 91 -14.33 17.78 11.90
CA TRP A 91 -14.73 16.66 12.79
C TRP A 91 -15.95 15.89 12.27
N ILE A 92 -16.88 16.57 11.58
CA ILE A 92 -18.11 15.97 11.03
C ILE A 92 -17.87 14.95 9.90
N VAL A 93 -16.66 14.84 9.34
CA VAL A 93 -16.32 13.84 8.31
C VAL A 93 -15.85 12.51 8.93
N TRP A 94 -15.39 12.51 10.19
CA TRP A 94 -14.99 11.28 10.89
C TRP A 94 -16.07 10.19 10.95
N PRO A 95 -17.35 10.45 11.26
CA PRO A 95 -18.37 9.39 11.22
C PRO A 95 -18.60 8.83 9.81
N VAL A 96 -18.47 9.66 8.77
CA VAL A 96 -18.56 9.20 7.36
C VAL A 96 -17.37 8.31 7.02
N TRP A 97 -16.16 8.73 7.38
CA TRP A 97 -14.94 7.94 7.17
C TRP A 97 -14.96 6.61 7.93
N MET A 98 -15.40 6.59 9.19
CA MET A 98 -15.60 5.35 9.97
C MET A 98 -16.62 4.41 9.33
N GLY A 99 -17.68 4.95 8.73
CA GLY A 99 -18.65 4.18 7.95
C GLY A 99 -18.00 3.55 6.70
N CYS A 100 -17.26 4.33 5.92
CA CYS A 100 -16.52 3.82 4.76
C CYS A 100 -15.49 2.75 5.16
N LEU A 101 -14.75 2.96 6.26
CA LEU A 101 -13.76 2.01 6.77
C LEU A 101 -14.41 0.69 7.17
N LEU A 102 -15.54 0.73 7.88
CA LEU A 102 -16.28 -0.47 8.25
C LEU A 102 -16.83 -1.22 7.01
N CYS A 103 -17.26 -0.51 5.97
CA CYS A 103 -17.67 -1.11 4.69
C CYS A 103 -16.48 -1.75 3.94
N ALA A 104 -15.31 -1.11 3.92
CA ALA A 104 -14.09 -1.68 3.33
C ALA A 104 -13.63 -2.92 4.10
N MET A 105 -13.59 -2.86 5.43
CA MET A 105 -13.31 -4.00 6.32
C MET A 105 -14.27 -5.17 6.09
N TYR A 106 -15.57 -4.92 5.90
CA TYR A 106 -16.54 -5.97 5.55
C TYR A 106 -16.26 -6.61 4.17
N GLY A 107 -15.84 -5.81 3.18
CA GLY A 107 -15.37 -6.30 1.89
C GLY A 107 -14.16 -7.23 2.01
N HIS A 108 -13.14 -6.81 2.77
CA HIS A 108 -11.94 -7.62 3.03
C HIS A 108 -12.26 -8.89 3.81
N LEU A 109 -13.11 -8.82 4.83
CA LEU A 109 -13.56 -10.00 5.59
C LEU A 109 -14.25 -11.02 4.67
N THR A 110 -15.12 -10.54 3.77
CA THR A 110 -15.79 -11.40 2.78
C THR A 110 -14.77 -12.06 1.84
N PHE A 111 -13.81 -11.29 1.32
CA PHE A 111 -12.72 -11.80 0.48
C PHE A 111 -11.90 -12.87 1.20
N LEU A 112 -11.53 -12.65 2.47
CA LEU A 112 -10.72 -13.58 3.25
C LEU A 112 -11.45 -14.89 3.55
N ILE A 113 -12.74 -14.84 3.87
CA ILE A 113 -13.57 -16.05 4.08
C ILE A 113 -13.70 -16.83 2.76
N HIS A 114 -13.91 -16.14 1.64
CA HIS A 114 -13.99 -16.82 0.34
C HIS A 114 -12.62 -17.42 -0.05
N ALA A 115 -11.52 -16.72 0.21
CA ALA A 115 -10.17 -17.23 -0.01
C ALA A 115 -9.83 -18.43 0.88
N SER A 116 -10.25 -18.45 2.15
CA SER A 116 -10.05 -19.61 3.04
C SER A 116 -10.87 -20.81 2.59
N VAL A 117 -12.13 -20.63 2.19
CA VAL A 117 -12.97 -21.71 1.63
C VAL A 117 -12.38 -22.29 0.34
N HIS A 118 -11.91 -21.45 -0.60
CA HIS A 118 -11.23 -21.95 -1.80
C HIS A 118 -9.91 -22.66 -1.47
N ALA A 119 -9.16 -22.22 -0.45
CA ALA A 119 -7.95 -22.92 0.00
C ALA A 119 -8.29 -24.27 0.64
N GLU A 120 -9.35 -24.34 1.47
CA GLU A 120 -9.85 -25.58 2.08
C GLU A 120 -10.37 -26.57 1.04
N GLU A 121 -11.14 -26.13 0.04
CA GLU A 121 -11.60 -27.02 -1.03
C GLU A 121 -10.43 -27.55 -1.89
N ASN A 122 -9.47 -26.70 -2.27
CA ASN A 122 -8.25 -27.16 -2.95
C ASN A 122 -7.51 -28.21 -2.10
N ARG A 123 -7.30 -27.97 -0.80
CA ARG A 123 -6.68 -28.94 0.13
C ARG A 123 -7.50 -30.24 0.23
N ALA A 124 -8.82 -30.17 0.19
CA ALA A 124 -9.71 -31.34 0.20
C ALA A 124 -9.59 -32.16 -1.10
N GLN A 125 -9.58 -31.50 -2.27
CA GLN A 125 -9.39 -32.13 -3.57
C GLN A 125 -8.01 -32.82 -3.67
N TYR A 126 -6.92 -32.16 -3.27
CA TYR A 126 -5.59 -32.79 -3.19
C TYR A 126 -5.54 -33.94 -2.18
N SER A 127 -6.26 -33.84 -1.06
CA SER A 127 -6.34 -34.93 -0.07
C SER A 127 -7.09 -36.15 -0.62
N ALA A 128 -8.22 -35.94 -1.29
CA ALA A 128 -8.99 -37.01 -1.93
C ALA A 128 -8.19 -37.69 -3.06
N LEU A 129 -7.46 -36.90 -3.87
CA LEU A 129 -6.55 -37.42 -4.88
C LEU A 129 -5.43 -38.26 -4.24
N THR A 130 -4.80 -37.76 -3.18
CA THR A 130 -3.72 -38.48 -2.47
C THR A 130 -4.20 -39.83 -1.94
N VAL A 131 -5.36 -39.87 -1.27
CA VAL A 131 -5.96 -41.13 -0.74
C VAL A 131 -6.37 -42.07 -1.88
N GLY A 132 -6.85 -41.55 -3.01
CA GLY A 132 -7.11 -42.32 -4.22
C GLY A 132 -5.84 -42.98 -4.78
N THR A 133 -4.75 -42.21 -4.90
CA THR A 133 -3.43 -42.70 -5.36
C THR A 133 -2.81 -43.70 -4.37
N GLU A 134 -2.91 -43.46 -3.05
CA GLU A 134 -2.45 -44.42 -2.03
C GLU A 134 -3.20 -45.76 -2.14
N ARG A 135 -4.52 -45.72 -2.37
CA ARG A 135 -5.32 -46.93 -2.61
C ARG A 135 -4.94 -47.63 -3.92
N GLN A 136 -4.61 -46.90 -4.98
CA GLN A 136 -4.10 -47.47 -6.23
C GLN A 136 -2.74 -48.16 -6.02
N ILE A 137 -1.80 -47.50 -5.34
CA ILE A 137 -0.48 -48.08 -5.00
C ILE A 137 -0.64 -49.42 -4.28
N GLU A 138 -1.57 -49.51 -3.33
CA GLU A 138 -1.78 -50.76 -2.58
C GLU A 138 -2.42 -51.87 -3.42
N VAL A 139 -3.37 -51.55 -4.31
CA VAL A 139 -3.95 -52.53 -5.27
C VAL A 139 -2.90 -53.00 -6.30
N THR A 140 -2.04 -52.10 -6.78
CA THR A 140 -0.93 -52.44 -7.69
C THR A 140 0.10 -53.32 -6.98
N ARG A 141 0.43 -53.04 -5.71
CA ARG A 141 1.28 -53.90 -4.86
C ARG A 141 0.69 -55.28 -4.64
N GLU A 142 -0.60 -55.39 -4.30
CA GLU A 142 -1.25 -56.69 -4.12
C GLU A 142 -1.27 -57.50 -5.43
N SER A 143 -1.49 -56.83 -6.56
CA SER A 143 -1.43 -57.43 -7.89
C SER A 143 -0.03 -57.91 -8.25
N LEU A 144 1.02 -57.13 -7.93
CA LEU A 144 2.42 -57.48 -8.14
C LEU A 144 2.85 -58.65 -7.25
N ALA A 145 2.49 -58.62 -5.96
CA ALA A 145 2.79 -59.67 -4.99
C ALA A 145 2.12 -61.02 -5.33
N ARG A 146 1.06 -61.01 -6.15
CA ARG A 146 0.39 -62.20 -6.67
C ARG A 146 1.13 -62.84 -7.85
N ILE A 147 2.07 -62.12 -8.49
CA ILE A 147 2.84 -62.59 -9.65
C ILE A 147 4.23 -63.08 -9.18
N SER A 148 4.41 -64.39 -9.11
CA SER A 148 5.70 -65.01 -8.77
C SER A 148 6.42 -65.52 -10.02
N ALA A 149 7.22 -64.66 -10.65
CA ALA A 149 7.99 -64.96 -11.85
C ALA A 149 9.50 -64.77 -11.63
N ARG A 150 10.33 -65.61 -12.26
CA ARG A 150 11.79 -65.40 -12.27
C ARG A 150 12.17 -64.20 -13.18
N PRO A 151 13.31 -63.53 -12.96
CA PRO A 151 13.71 -62.35 -13.73
C PRO A 151 13.73 -62.62 -15.25
N VAL A 152 13.06 -61.75 -16.02
CA VAL A 152 12.83 -61.94 -17.47
C VAL A 152 14.14 -62.16 -18.23
N ALA A 153 15.23 -61.48 -17.87
CA ALA A 153 16.54 -61.65 -18.47
C ALA A 153 17.10 -63.08 -18.31
N THR A 154 16.92 -63.70 -17.14
CA THR A 154 17.38 -65.07 -16.86
C THR A 154 16.55 -66.10 -17.64
N VAL A 155 15.22 -65.95 -17.64
CA VAL A 155 14.31 -66.85 -18.36
C VAL A 155 14.47 -66.72 -19.88
N ALA A 156 14.77 -65.52 -20.38
CA ALA A 156 15.10 -65.28 -21.79
C ALA A 156 16.42 -65.95 -22.22
N ALA A 157 17.43 -65.96 -21.35
CA ALA A 157 18.67 -66.70 -21.60
C ALA A 157 18.45 -68.22 -21.59
N GLU A 158 17.64 -68.74 -20.64
CA GLU A 158 17.23 -70.16 -20.61
C GLU A 158 16.46 -70.54 -21.89
N LEU A 159 15.55 -69.67 -22.35
CA LEU A 159 14.82 -69.82 -23.61
C LEU A 159 15.71 -69.75 -24.86
N ALA A 160 16.86 -69.06 -24.81
CA ALA A 160 17.81 -69.03 -25.92
C ALA A 160 18.56 -70.38 -26.07
N ALA A 161 18.93 -71.01 -24.95
CA ALA A 161 19.64 -72.29 -24.92
C ALA A 161 18.74 -73.53 -25.07
N THR A 162 17.45 -73.44 -24.72
CA THR A 162 16.54 -74.59 -24.72
C THR A 162 16.02 -74.92 -26.11
N HIS A 163 16.19 -76.15 -26.60
CA HIS A 163 15.69 -76.58 -27.92
C HIS A 163 14.31 -77.28 -27.91
N ASP A 164 13.89 -77.89 -26.80
CA ASP A 164 12.60 -78.60 -26.73
C ASP A 164 11.39 -77.67 -26.91
N SER A 165 10.41 -78.09 -27.72
CA SER A 165 9.24 -77.27 -28.06
C SER A 165 8.32 -77.04 -26.86
N ARG A 166 8.22 -77.99 -25.92
CA ARG A 166 7.34 -77.91 -24.74
C ARG A 166 7.94 -77.00 -23.66
N GLN A 167 9.22 -77.18 -23.34
CA GLN A 167 9.96 -76.32 -22.41
C GLN A 167 10.07 -74.88 -22.96
N ARG A 168 10.31 -74.70 -24.27
CA ARG A 168 10.23 -73.39 -24.93
C ARG A 168 8.83 -72.75 -24.91
N ALA A 169 7.75 -73.51 -24.70
CA ALA A 169 6.41 -72.94 -24.51
C ALA A 169 6.24 -72.43 -23.07
N ALA A 170 6.65 -73.21 -22.07
CA ALA A 170 6.61 -72.82 -20.66
C ALA A 170 7.44 -71.55 -20.38
N LEU A 171 8.71 -71.52 -20.84
CA LEU A 171 9.60 -70.36 -20.65
C LEU A 171 9.06 -69.07 -21.31
N ARG A 172 8.31 -69.18 -22.41
CA ARG A 172 7.62 -68.01 -23.02
C ARG A 172 6.45 -67.51 -22.19
N ALA A 173 5.70 -68.40 -21.54
CA ALA A 173 4.62 -68.02 -20.63
C ALA A 173 5.17 -67.29 -19.40
N GLU A 174 6.26 -67.80 -18.82
CA GLU A 174 6.96 -67.16 -17.69
C GLU A 174 7.54 -65.78 -18.07
N ILE A 175 8.14 -65.62 -19.25
CA ILE A 175 8.55 -64.29 -19.77
C ILE A 175 7.37 -63.33 -19.93
N ALA A 176 6.22 -63.81 -20.40
CA ALA A 176 5.01 -63.00 -20.52
C ALA A 176 4.40 -62.66 -19.14
N GLU A 177 4.72 -63.42 -18.09
CA GLU A 177 4.34 -63.13 -16.69
C GLU A 177 5.29 -62.12 -16.05
N GLY A 178 6.61 -62.31 -16.17
CA GLY A 178 7.60 -61.34 -15.70
C GLY A 178 7.42 -59.96 -16.34
N ARG A 179 7.11 -59.89 -17.64
CA ARG A 179 6.78 -58.61 -18.32
C ARG A 179 5.51 -57.93 -17.80
N ARG A 180 4.57 -58.68 -17.22
CA ARG A 180 3.39 -58.10 -16.56
C ARG A 180 3.73 -57.55 -15.16
N ALA A 181 4.69 -58.16 -14.47
CA ALA A 181 5.25 -57.60 -13.24
C ALA A 181 6.05 -56.30 -13.52
N GLU A 182 6.91 -56.28 -14.55
CA GLU A 182 7.66 -55.08 -14.96
C GLU A 182 6.74 -53.86 -15.20
N VAL A 183 5.64 -54.04 -15.93
CA VAL A 183 4.66 -52.96 -16.20
C VAL A 183 3.94 -52.46 -14.94
N LEU A 184 3.67 -53.34 -13.97
CA LEU A 184 3.06 -52.96 -12.69
C LEU A 184 4.04 -52.21 -11.78
N ASP A 185 5.34 -52.51 -11.85
CA ASP A 185 6.37 -51.79 -11.10
C ASP A 185 6.60 -50.38 -11.68
N ASP A 186 6.66 -50.24 -13.01
CA ASP A 186 6.65 -48.94 -13.70
C ASP A 186 5.42 -48.08 -13.29
N GLU A 187 4.24 -48.70 -13.20
CA GLU A 187 3.02 -48.02 -12.74
C GLU A 187 3.11 -47.62 -11.25
N LEU A 188 3.66 -48.47 -10.38
CA LEU A 188 3.89 -48.19 -8.96
C LEU A 188 4.87 -47.03 -8.76
N VAL A 189 5.98 -46.99 -9.52
CA VAL A 189 6.94 -45.86 -9.54
C VAL A 189 6.25 -44.57 -9.97
N LYS A 190 5.40 -44.61 -11.00
CA LYS A 190 4.63 -43.45 -11.48
C LYS A 190 3.60 -42.96 -10.45
N LEU A 191 2.84 -43.86 -9.82
CA LEU A 191 1.86 -43.54 -8.78
C LEU A 191 2.52 -42.97 -7.52
N SER A 192 3.64 -43.56 -7.07
CA SER A 192 4.39 -43.07 -5.91
C SER A 192 5.09 -41.71 -6.18
N GLY A 193 5.59 -41.49 -7.40
CA GLY A 193 6.02 -40.16 -7.86
C GLY A 193 4.89 -39.12 -7.85
N THR A 194 3.67 -39.54 -8.20
CA THR A 194 2.49 -38.66 -8.17
C THR A 194 2.08 -38.32 -6.73
N SER A 195 2.09 -39.31 -5.83
CA SER A 195 1.78 -39.13 -4.39
C SER A 195 2.79 -38.26 -3.65
N THR A 196 4.09 -38.37 -3.98
CA THR A 196 5.13 -37.54 -3.37
C THR A 196 5.04 -36.08 -3.81
N VAL A 197 4.76 -35.80 -5.09
CA VAL A 197 4.47 -34.43 -5.57
C VAL A 197 3.23 -33.86 -4.89
N ALA A 198 2.13 -34.61 -4.80
CA ALA A 198 0.89 -34.18 -4.15
C ALA A 198 1.08 -33.88 -2.65
N ARG A 199 1.94 -34.63 -1.95
CA ARG A 199 2.36 -34.30 -0.57
C ARG A 199 3.18 -33.02 -0.49
N GLY A 200 4.13 -32.81 -1.40
CA GLY A 200 4.94 -31.58 -1.43
C GLY A 200 4.10 -30.31 -1.60
N THR A 201 3.03 -30.36 -2.38
CA THR A 201 2.08 -29.25 -2.55
C THR A 201 1.11 -29.04 -1.38
N ARG A 202 1.14 -29.88 -0.34
CA ARG A 202 0.18 -29.87 0.77
C ARG A 202 0.68 -29.13 2.03
N GLU A 203 1.93 -28.65 2.04
CA GLU A 203 2.55 -28.04 3.22
C GLU A 203 1.81 -26.76 3.66
N THR A 204 1.01 -26.90 4.73
CA THR A 204 0.29 -25.81 5.39
C THR A 204 1.24 -24.96 6.23
N ASP A 205 0.96 -23.67 6.37
CA ASP A 205 1.73 -22.79 7.26
C ASP A 205 1.78 -23.37 8.69
N PRO A 206 2.97 -23.77 9.20
CA PRO A 206 3.07 -24.33 10.54
C PRO A 206 2.68 -23.33 11.62
N VAL A 207 2.68 -22.02 11.33
CA VAL A 207 2.26 -20.98 12.28
C VAL A 207 0.75 -20.98 12.47
N THR A 208 -0.08 -21.16 11.42
CA THR A 208 -1.54 -21.16 11.58
C THR A 208 -2.01 -22.41 12.32
N VAL A 209 -1.42 -23.57 12.02
CA VAL A 209 -1.67 -24.83 12.74
C VAL A 209 -1.28 -24.69 14.22
N SER A 210 -0.09 -24.17 14.52
CA SER A 210 0.35 -23.96 15.91
C SER A 210 -0.55 -22.98 16.68
N LEU A 211 -1.04 -21.92 16.03
CA LEU A 211 -1.98 -20.99 16.66
C LEU A 211 -3.37 -21.61 16.86
N ALA A 212 -3.85 -22.44 15.94
CA ALA A 212 -5.12 -23.15 16.09
C ALA A 212 -5.09 -24.09 17.30
N GLU A 213 -4.02 -24.89 17.46
CA GLU A 213 -3.83 -25.77 18.63
C GLU A 213 -3.77 -25.00 19.96
N VAL A 214 -3.09 -23.85 20.00
CA VAL A 214 -2.95 -23.03 21.22
C VAL A 214 -4.22 -22.22 21.56
N THR A 215 -5.03 -21.84 20.56
CA THR A 215 -6.21 -20.98 20.77
C THR A 215 -7.55 -21.72 20.78
N GLY A 216 -7.61 -22.95 20.26
CA GLY A 216 -8.84 -23.74 20.15
C GLY A 216 -9.79 -23.30 19.03
N TYR A 217 -9.39 -22.36 18.18
CA TYR A 217 -10.12 -21.97 16.97
C TYR A 217 -9.71 -22.84 15.76
N SER A 218 -10.54 -22.87 14.71
CA SER A 218 -10.19 -23.55 13.45
C SER A 218 -9.10 -22.80 12.67
N ASP A 219 -8.29 -23.53 11.89
CA ASP A 219 -7.25 -22.98 10.99
C ASP A 219 -7.79 -21.83 10.12
N GLY A 220 -8.94 -22.03 9.47
CA GLY A 220 -9.61 -20.99 8.68
C GLY A 220 -9.99 -19.74 9.49
N ALA A 221 -10.45 -19.88 10.74
CA ALA A 221 -10.78 -18.74 11.58
C ALA A 221 -9.52 -17.97 12.02
N VAL A 222 -8.43 -18.69 12.36
CA VAL A 222 -7.12 -18.09 12.66
C VAL A 222 -6.58 -17.32 11.44
N ALA A 223 -6.61 -17.93 10.25
CA ALA A 223 -6.18 -17.32 9.01
C ALA A 223 -6.99 -16.06 8.65
N VAL A 224 -8.32 -16.09 8.83
CA VAL A 224 -9.19 -14.93 8.62
C VAL A 224 -8.87 -13.80 9.62
N VAL A 225 -8.63 -14.09 10.90
CA VAL A 225 -8.26 -13.06 11.90
C VAL A 225 -6.89 -12.41 11.59
N ILE A 226 -5.91 -13.22 11.19
CA ILE A 226 -4.59 -12.72 10.76
C ILE A 226 -4.73 -11.84 9.50
N GLY A 227 -5.43 -12.33 8.48
CA GLY A 227 -5.70 -11.57 7.25
C GLY A 227 -6.48 -10.28 7.49
N MET A 228 -7.44 -10.30 8.42
CA MET A 228 -8.22 -9.11 8.80
C MET A 228 -7.35 -8.06 9.50
N THR A 229 -6.41 -8.51 10.34
CA THR A 229 -5.42 -7.63 10.98
C THR A 229 -4.53 -6.94 9.94
N PHE A 230 -4.03 -7.68 8.95
CA PHE A 230 -3.28 -7.09 7.84
C PHE A 230 -4.15 -6.16 6.96
N SER A 231 -5.42 -6.49 6.74
CA SER A 231 -6.35 -5.65 5.97
C SER A 231 -6.61 -4.30 6.64
N VAL A 232 -6.79 -4.28 7.97
CA VAL A 232 -6.89 -3.03 8.75
C VAL A 232 -5.61 -2.21 8.67
N LEU A 233 -4.43 -2.86 8.74
CA LEU A 233 -3.15 -2.17 8.59
C LEU A 233 -2.98 -1.58 7.18
N ILE A 234 -3.44 -2.26 6.12
CA ILE A 234 -3.42 -1.77 4.74
C ILE A 234 -4.28 -0.51 4.57
N GLU A 235 -5.53 -0.49 5.06
CA GLU A 235 -6.42 0.68 4.99
C GLU A 235 -5.85 1.88 5.77
N LEU A 236 -5.30 1.64 6.97
CA LEU A 236 -4.69 2.69 7.80
C LEU A 236 -3.40 3.24 7.17
N VAL A 237 -2.53 2.38 6.62
CA VAL A 237 -1.31 2.81 5.92
C VAL A 237 -1.65 3.55 4.64
N GLY A 238 -2.66 3.11 3.88
CA GLY A 238 -3.15 3.80 2.69
C GLY A 238 -3.66 5.21 3.01
N ALA A 239 -4.51 5.35 4.02
CA ALA A 239 -4.96 6.64 4.52
C ALA A 239 -3.82 7.56 4.99
N LEU A 240 -2.84 7.03 5.76
CA LEU A 240 -1.68 7.79 6.23
C LEU A 240 -0.75 8.25 5.09
N LEU A 241 -0.54 7.41 4.07
CA LEU A 241 0.26 7.76 2.89
C LEU A 241 -0.40 8.90 2.10
N TRP A 242 -1.71 8.83 1.85
CA TRP A 242 -2.45 9.91 1.20
C TRP A 242 -2.49 11.20 2.04
N TYR A 243 -2.60 11.07 3.36
CA TYR A 243 -2.56 12.18 4.31
C TYR A 243 -1.27 13.02 4.17
N GLU A 244 -0.10 12.37 4.20
CA GLU A 244 1.17 13.10 4.05
C GLU A 244 1.47 13.51 2.60
N VAL A 245 1.07 12.72 1.59
CA VAL A 245 1.19 13.11 0.16
C VAL A 245 0.48 14.45 -0.14
N LEU A 246 -0.72 14.65 0.40
CA LEU A 246 -1.48 15.89 0.20
C LEU A 246 -0.93 17.03 1.09
N ARG A 247 -0.63 16.78 2.37
CA ARG A 247 0.02 17.76 3.26
C ARG A 247 1.35 18.29 2.75
N HIS A 248 2.17 17.46 2.11
CA HIS A 248 3.44 17.90 1.52
C HIS A 248 3.23 18.80 0.29
N THR A 249 2.11 18.64 -0.42
CA THR A 249 1.76 19.48 -1.58
C THR A 249 1.43 20.90 -1.12
N ASP A 250 0.53 21.06 -0.12
CA ASP A 250 0.20 22.36 0.49
C ASP A 250 1.43 23.14 0.99
N ARG A 251 2.40 22.42 1.58
CA ARG A 251 3.63 23.03 2.12
C ARG A 251 4.62 23.44 1.03
N GLY A 252 4.61 22.78 -0.12
CA GLY A 252 5.50 23.08 -1.25
C GLY A 252 5.17 24.43 -1.89
N GLU A 253 3.90 24.66 -2.20
CA GLU A 253 3.45 25.92 -2.80
C GLU A 253 3.69 27.10 -1.84
N GLY A 254 3.37 26.93 -0.55
CA GLY A 254 3.51 27.96 0.47
C GLY A 254 4.95 28.47 0.73
N GLN A 255 5.99 27.74 0.35
CA GLN A 255 7.38 28.21 0.44
C GLN A 255 7.85 29.01 -0.79
N SER A 256 7.22 28.83 -1.95
CA SER A 256 7.64 29.48 -3.20
C SER A 256 7.49 31.00 -3.21
N TRP A 257 6.54 31.53 -2.42
CA TRP A 257 6.17 32.96 -2.44
C TRP A 257 7.14 33.88 -1.68
N ASN A 258 7.97 33.32 -0.78
CA ASN A 258 8.71 34.11 0.21
C ASN A 258 10.20 34.32 -0.13
N ALA A 259 10.70 33.68 -1.19
CA ALA A 259 12.14 33.64 -1.52
C ALA A 259 12.68 34.91 -2.23
N ASN A 260 11.88 35.98 -2.36
CA ASN A 260 12.20 37.13 -3.22
C ASN A 260 11.91 38.49 -2.55
N THR A 261 12.08 38.56 -1.23
CA THR A 261 11.83 39.77 -0.41
C THR A 261 13.01 40.14 0.50
N ALA A 262 14.21 39.62 0.20
CA ALA A 262 15.39 39.72 1.05
C ALA A 262 16.47 40.69 0.50
N ASP A 263 16.05 41.78 -0.16
CA ASP A 263 16.93 42.91 -0.52
C ASP A 263 16.14 44.23 -0.71
N VAL A 264 15.72 44.84 0.40
CA VAL A 264 15.54 46.30 0.54
C VAL A 264 15.71 46.67 2.02
N THR A 265 16.89 47.18 2.41
CA THR A 265 17.13 47.72 3.76
C THR A 265 17.74 49.12 3.75
N GLU A 266 17.01 50.06 3.15
CA GLU A 266 17.12 51.52 3.33
C GLU A 266 15.73 52.14 3.06
N GLY A 267 15.25 53.16 3.78
CA GLY A 267 15.84 53.84 4.94
C GLY A 267 15.15 55.18 5.24
N VAL A 268 13.88 55.19 5.68
CA VAL A 268 13.12 56.43 5.99
C VAL A 268 12.33 56.30 7.30
N THR A 269 12.25 57.40 8.06
CA THR A 269 11.76 57.48 9.45
C THR A 269 10.25 57.68 9.61
N SER A 270 9.76 57.30 10.80
CA SER A 270 8.49 57.70 11.46
C SER A 270 8.43 59.23 11.74
N PRO A 271 7.36 59.84 12.32
CA PRO A 271 6.10 59.26 12.85
C PRO A 271 4.79 60.04 12.52
N VAL A 272 3.64 59.62 13.09
CA VAL A 272 2.72 60.42 13.96
C VAL A 272 1.34 59.71 14.15
N GLU A 273 0.81 59.86 15.37
CA GLU A 273 -0.54 59.63 15.96
C GLU A 273 -1.70 59.07 15.09
N ALA A 274 -2.54 58.10 15.52
CA ALA A 274 -3.21 57.80 16.80
C ALA A 274 -4.62 58.42 16.97
N VAL A 275 -5.66 57.58 16.91
CA VAL A 275 -7.03 57.86 17.40
C VAL A 275 -7.57 56.59 18.08
N THR A 276 -8.07 56.73 19.31
CA THR A 276 -8.66 55.64 20.12
C THR A 276 -10.19 55.69 20.04
N GLY A 277 -10.88 54.56 19.83
CA GLY A 277 -12.28 54.57 19.35
C GLY A 277 -13.24 53.47 19.83
N LEU A 278 -13.28 53.22 21.15
CA LEU A 278 -14.33 52.46 21.89
C LEU A 278 -14.58 50.96 21.56
N ILE A 279 -15.16 50.28 22.56
CA ILE A 279 -15.58 48.88 22.55
C ILE A 279 -17.11 48.81 22.38
N LYS A 280 -17.62 47.85 21.61
CA LYS A 280 -18.91 47.20 21.93
C LYS A 280 -18.90 45.72 21.56
N THR A 281 -19.49 44.92 22.44
CA THR A 281 -19.59 43.45 22.37
C THR A 281 -20.86 43.00 21.64
N GLU A 282 -20.93 41.69 21.37
CA GLU A 282 -22.10 40.89 20.94
C GLU A 282 -22.50 40.89 19.44
N ALA A 283 -22.80 39.67 19.01
CA ALA A 283 -23.43 39.23 17.77
C ALA A 283 -24.81 38.60 18.15
N PRO A 284 -25.68 38.10 17.25
CA PRO A 284 -25.44 37.70 15.86
C PRO A 284 -26.60 38.00 14.86
N VAL A 285 -26.57 37.31 13.70
CA VAL A 285 -27.67 37.06 12.73
C VAL A 285 -27.93 38.12 11.62
N ILE A 286 -27.42 37.79 10.43
CA ILE A 286 -28.03 37.91 9.09
C ILE A 286 -28.83 39.20 8.76
N ALA A 287 -28.12 40.24 8.28
CA ALA A 287 -28.61 41.16 7.24
C ALA A 287 -27.44 41.93 6.57
N ASP A 288 -27.75 42.59 5.44
CA ASP A 288 -26.98 43.64 4.72
C ASP A 288 -25.78 43.31 3.82
N THR A 289 -26.09 42.69 2.68
CA THR A 289 -25.40 42.92 1.40
C THR A 289 -25.33 44.41 1.02
N SER A 290 -26.31 45.23 1.44
CA SER A 290 -26.49 46.65 1.11
C SER A 290 -25.38 47.56 1.65
N ALA A 291 -24.85 47.25 2.84
CA ALA A 291 -23.72 47.97 3.42
C ALA A 291 -22.44 47.72 2.61
N VAL A 292 -22.23 46.47 2.18
CA VAL A 292 -21.05 46.07 1.39
C VAL A 292 -21.00 46.79 0.05
N THR A 293 -22.12 46.92 -0.67
CA THR A 293 -22.17 47.67 -1.95
C THR A 293 -21.86 49.15 -1.77
N THR A 294 -22.29 49.75 -0.66
CA THR A 294 -22.05 51.18 -0.38
C THR A 294 -20.57 51.46 -0.10
N GLU A 295 -19.91 50.62 0.70
CA GLU A 295 -18.46 50.73 0.90
C GLU A 295 -17.64 50.39 -0.36
N LEU A 296 -18.12 49.49 -1.22
CA LEU A 296 -17.42 49.07 -2.43
C LEU A 296 -17.35 50.23 -3.44
N SER A 297 -18.48 50.90 -3.67
CA SER A 297 -18.58 52.05 -4.58
C SER A 297 -17.65 53.20 -4.15
N GLY A 298 -17.56 53.50 -2.84
CA GLY A 298 -16.60 54.48 -2.30
C GLY A 298 -15.13 54.13 -2.52
N GLN A 299 -14.80 52.84 -2.74
CA GLN A 299 -13.44 52.35 -2.99
C GLN A 299 -13.09 52.21 -4.48
N VAL A 300 -14.06 52.37 -5.39
CA VAL A 300 -13.83 52.37 -6.86
C VAL A 300 -12.89 53.50 -7.28
N ALA A 301 -13.25 54.76 -6.99
CA ALA A 301 -12.50 55.91 -7.52
C ALA A 301 -11.04 55.98 -7.03
N PRO A 302 -10.72 55.71 -5.74
CA PRO A 302 -9.34 55.58 -5.28
C PRO A 302 -8.55 54.50 -6.03
N VAL A 303 -9.16 53.34 -6.32
CA VAL A 303 -8.48 52.24 -7.03
C VAL A 303 -8.28 52.55 -8.51
N ILE A 304 -9.24 53.19 -9.20
CA ILE A 304 -9.04 53.66 -10.58
C ILE A 304 -7.85 54.63 -10.65
N ASN A 305 -7.75 55.57 -9.71
CA ASN A 305 -6.63 56.50 -9.66
C ASN A 305 -5.31 55.78 -9.35
N ALA A 306 -5.31 54.85 -8.40
CA ALA A 306 -4.13 54.06 -8.06
C ALA A 306 -3.63 53.18 -9.22
N ILE A 307 -4.54 52.69 -10.07
CA ILE A 307 -4.18 51.94 -11.30
C ILE A 307 -3.61 52.88 -12.35
N LYS A 308 -4.23 54.04 -12.60
CA LYS A 308 -3.71 55.06 -13.55
C LYS A 308 -2.32 55.60 -13.16
N VAL A 309 -2.05 55.72 -11.87
CA VAL A 309 -0.74 56.17 -11.32
C VAL A 309 0.22 54.99 -11.08
N GLY A 310 -0.13 53.77 -11.53
CA GLY A 310 0.74 52.57 -11.45
C GLY A 310 0.95 51.99 -10.04
N LYS A 311 0.37 52.60 -9.00
CA LYS A 311 0.49 52.17 -7.59
C LYS A 311 -0.32 50.90 -7.27
N CYS A 312 -1.33 50.57 -8.08
CA CYS A 312 -2.10 49.34 -7.97
C CYS A 312 -2.05 48.58 -9.31
N ARG A 313 -1.84 47.26 -9.29
CA ARG A 313 -1.96 46.42 -10.51
C ARG A 313 -3.44 46.09 -10.76
N PRO A 314 -3.91 46.03 -12.03
CA PRO A 314 -5.30 45.73 -12.41
C PRO A 314 -5.71 44.27 -12.21
N THR A 315 -5.36 43.66 -11.07
CA THR A 315 -5.59 42.25 -10.74
C THR A 315 -6.14 42.09 -9.33
N VAL A 316 -6.82 40.98 -9.04
CA VAL A 316 -7.37 40.70 -7.70
C VAL A 316 -6.27 40.72 -6.63
N ALA A 317 -5.07 40.24 -6.95
CA ALA A 317 -3.92 40.29 -6.04
C ALA A 317 -3.38 41.71 -5.83
N GLY A 318 -3.36 42.55 -6.89
CA GLY A 318 -2.97 43.96 -6.80
C GLY A 318 -3.91 44.77 -5.93
N ILE A 319 -5.21 44.70 -6.22
CA ILE A 319 -6.28 45.36 -5.45
C ILE A 319 -6.26 44.90 -3.99
N ARG A 320 -6.09 43.60 -3.74
CA ARG A 320 -5.98 43.05 -2.38
C ARG A 320 -4.77 43.61 -1.61
N LYS A 321 -3.61 43.74 -2.26
CA LYS A 321 -2.40 44.32 -1.65
C LYS A 321 -2.55 45.82 -1.41
N TYR A 322 -3.24 46.54 -2.29
CA TYR A 322 -3.44 47.99 -2.18
C TYR A 322 -4.46 48.38 -1.09
N LEU A 323 -5.55 47.61 -0.93
CA LEU A 323 -6.61 47.90 0.06
C LEU A 323 -6.51 47.07 1.36
N GLY A 324 -5.55 46.15 1.49
CA GLY A 324 -5.44 45.26 2.64
C GLY A 324 -6.64 44.31 2.87
N CYS A 325 -7.49 44.14 1.86
CA CYS A 325 -8.83 43.57 2.01
C CYS A 325 -8.90 42.05 1.79
N SER A 326 -10.09 41.45 1.98
CA SER A 326 -10.30 40.02 1.71
C SER A 326 -10.32 39.69 0.22
N GLN A 327 -9.98 38.44 -0.15
CA GLN A 327 -10.00 37.99 -1.55
C GLN A 327 -11.40 38.08 -2.17
N ALA A 328 -12.47 37.88 -1.39
CA ALA A 328 -13.84 38.07 -1.84
C ALA A 328 -14.10 39.54 -2.23
N ARG A 329 -13.78 40.50 -1.35
CA ARG A 329 -13.95 41.94 -1.56
C ARG A 329 -13.12 42.43 -2.75
N ALA A 330 -11.85 42.02 -2.85
CA ALA A 330 -10.99 42.32 -4.00
C ALA A 330 -11.52 41.75 -5.33
N SER A 331 -12.20 40.58 -5.30
CA SER A 331 -12.82 40.02 -6.50
C SER A 331 -14.09 40.77 -6.92
N ALA A 332 -14.88 41.26 -5.95
CA ALA A 332 -16.08 42.05 -6.21
C ALA A 332 -15.72 43.39 -6.84
N LEU A 333 -14.79 44.13 -6.21
CA LEU A 333 -14.32 45.41 -6.73
C LEU A 333 -13.70 45.28 -8.13
N ARG A 334 -12.98 44.17 -8.43
CA ARG A 334 -12.47 43.95 -9.80
C ARG A 334 -13.58 43.75 -10.82
N ARG A 335 -14.69 43.08 -10.48
CA ARG A 335 -15.84 42.91 -11.40
C ARG A 335 -16.52 44.25 -11.68
N GLU A 336 -16.69 45.07 -10.65
CA GLU A 336 -17.23 46.43 -10.76
C GLU A 336 -16.35 47.31 -11.67
N LEU A 337 -15.03 47.34 -11.41
CA LEU A 337 -14.04 48.08 -12.20
C LEU A 337 -13.97 47.65 -13.68
N ALA A 338 -14.10 46.34 -13.96
CA ALA A 338 -14.17 45.82 -15.32
C ALA A 338 -15.48 46.24 -16.03
N GLY A 339 -16.60 46.29 -15.31
CA GLY A 339 -17.87 46.82 -15.82
C GLY A 339 -17.83 48.31 -16.19
N MET A 340 -16.88 49.07 -15.61
CA MET A 340 -16.59 50.46 -15.96
C MET A 340 -15.44 50.62 -16.98
N GLY A 341 -14.90 49.53 -17.54
CA GLY A 341 -13.83 49.59 -18.54
C GLY A 341 -12.49 50.16 -18.04
N ALA A 342 -12.26 50.14 -16.72
CA ALA A 342 -11.06 50.73 -16.11
C ALA A 342 -9.92 49.72 -15.86
N VAL A 343 -10.14 48.42 -16.10
CA VAL A 343 -9.36 47.26 -15.62
C VAL A 343 -9.49 46.07 -16.56
#